data_AF-A0A0G1C6I6-F1
#
_entry.id   AF-A0A0G1C6I6-F1
#
_cell.length_a   1.000
_cell.length_b   1.000
_cell.length_c   1.000
_cell.angle_alpha   90.00
_cell.angle_beta   90.00
_cell.angle_gamma   90.00
#
_symmetry.space_group_name_H-M   'P 1'
#
loop_
_entity.id
_entity.type
_entity.pdbx_description
1 polymer ?
#
loop_
_entity_poly.entity_id
_entity_poly.type
_entity_poly.pdbx_seq_one_letter_code
_entity_poly.pdbx_strand_id
1 'polypeptide(L)'
;MQTIIQFLGFTTTTGIIWNSLAYIAFIGIIIGVSSEQYRNWLITIGALVLAFYASIFLHDPLFTILQSIVVFSGFSQLLERPKLYTTLALILATFLSYLFLILNGEIANIWSFIGSLGLLGIAFGLIILPKRFGFLVMAVGGVFLTIYAYTVSAWVFFLLNIFFAIVNVKKWYKNK
;
A
#
# COMPACT_ATOMS: atom_id res chain seq x y z
N MET A 1 -15.70 -10.58 -22.57
CA MET A 1 -15.94 -10.87 -21.13
C MET A 1 -14.80 -11.70 -20.54
N GLN A 2 -14.38 -12.82 -21.16
CA GLN A 2 -13.20 -13.60 -20.74
C GLN A 2 -11.90 -12.78 -20.67
N THR A 3 -11.65 -11.88 -21.62
CA THR A 3 -10.50 -10.97 -21.63
C THR A 3 -10.46 -10.01 -20.45
N ILE A 4 -11.62 -9.51 -20.00
CA ILE A 4 -11.72 -8.62 -18.84
C ILE A 4 -11.49 -9.41 -17.54
N ILE A 5 -12.02 -10.62 -17.45
CA ILE A 5 -11.87 -11.51 -16.29
C ILE A 5 -10.40 -11.93 -16.12
N GLN A 6 -9.73 -12.26 -17.23
CA GLN A 6 -8.29 -12.57 -17.24
C GLN A 6 -7.43 -11.34 -16.91
N PHE A 7 -7.79 -10.16 -17.43
CA PHE A 7 -7.11 -8.90 -17.12
C PHE A 7 -7.21 -8.54 -15.62
N LEU A 8 -8.34 -8.84 -14.98
CA LEU A 8 -8.54 -8.67 -13.54
C LEU A 8 -7.91 -9.81 -12.70
N GLY A 9 -7.14 -10.71 -13.31
CA GLY A 9 -6.39 -11.77 -12.65
C GLY A 9 -7.20 -13.02 -12.29
N PHE A 10 -8.47 -13.11 -12.66
CA PHE A 10 -9.36 -14.24 -12.35
C PHE A 10 -9.13 -15.42 -13.31
N THR A 11 -7.97 -16.06 -13.21
CA THR A 11 -7.54 -17.15 -14.11
C THR A 11 -7.69 -18.54 -13.51
N THR A 12 -7.65 -18.66 -12.18
CA THR A 12 -7.77 -19.93 -11.42
C THR A 12 -8.77 -19.80 -10.29
N THR A 13 -9.36 -20.90 -9.83
CA THR A 13 -10.34 -20.92 -8.71
C THR A 13 -9.77 -20.37 -7.41
N THR A 14 -8.49 -20.66 -7.12
CA THR A 14 -7.75 -20.07 -6.01
C THR A 14 -7.51 -18.58 -6.22
N GLY A 15 -7.19 -18.15 -7.45
CA GLY A 15 -7.09 -16.74 -7.82
C GLY A 15 -8.40 -15.97 -7.67
N ILE A 16 -9.56 -16.61 -7.88
CA ILE A 16 -10.86 -15.96 -7.70
C ILE A 16 -11.05 -15.48 -6.25
N ILE A 17 -10.74 -16.33 -5.27
CA ILE A 17 -10.92 -15.99 -3.85
C ILE A 17 -9.96 -14.87 -3.45
N TRP A 18 -8.66 -15.04 -3.75
CA TRP A 18 -7.63 -14.07 -3.39
C TRP A 18 -7.83 -12.71 -4.06
N ASN A 19 -8.15 -12.68 -5.35
CA ASN A 19 -8.44 -11.43 -6.05
C ASN A 19 -9.72 -10.78 -5.52
N SER A 20 -10.77 -11.56 -5.22
CA SER A 20 -12.00 -10.99 -4.64
C SER A 20 -11.73 -10.32 -3.30
N LEU A 21 -10.98 -10.99 -2.41
CA LEU A 21 -10.56 -10.42 -1.11
C LEU A 21 -9.71 -9.17 -1.30
N ALA A 22 -8.76 -9.19 -2.24
CA ALA A 22 -7.91 -8.05 -2.52
C ALA A 22 -8.68 -6.86 -3.13
N TYR A 23 -9.68 -7.12 -3.98
CA TYR A 23 -10.57 -6.07 -4.50
C TYR A 23 -11.51 -5.50 -3.42
N ILE A 24 -12.00 -6.31 -2.50
CA ILE A 24 -12.77 -5.83 -1.33
C ILE A 24 -11.89 -4.96 -0.45
N ALA A 25 -10.65 -5.40 -0.16
CA ALA A 25 -9.67 -4.61 0.58
C ALA A 25 -9.36 -3.29 -0.13
N PHE A 26 -9.19 -3.32 -1.44
CA PHE A 26 -9.03 -2.13 -2.29
C PHE A 26 -10.18 -1.14 -2.09
N ILE A 27 -11.43 -1.58 -2.24
CA ILE A 27 -12.61 -0.72 -2.05
C ILE A 27 -12.62 -0.14 -0.64
N GLY A 28 -12.33 -0.97 0.37
CA GLY A 28 -12.21 -0.55 1.77
C GLY A 28 -11.18 0.56 1.96
N ILE A 29 -9.98 0.42 1.39
CA ILE A 29 -8.92 1.44 1.48
C ILE A 29 -9.38 2.76 0.85
N ILE A 30 -10.01 2.72 -0.34
CA ILE A 30 -10.48 3.93 -1.04
C ILE A 30 -11.56 4.65 -0.23
N ILE A 31 -12.50 3.91 0.35
CA ILE A 31 -13.50 4.44 1.29
C ILE A 31 -12.80 5.03 2.53
N GLY A 32 -11.78 4.33 3.04
CA GLY A 32 -10.95 4.75 4.16
C GLY A 32 -10.31 6.11 3.94
N VAL A 33 -9.65 6.34 2.79
CA VAL A 33 -9.05 7.65 2.46
C VAL A 33 -10.11 8.75 2.39
N SER A 34 -11.31 8.41 1.91
CA SER A 34 -12.41 9.36 1.76
C SER A 34 -13.05 9.76 3.10
N SER A 35 -13.12 8.83 4.04
CA SER A 35 -13.64 9.04 5.40
C SER A 35 -12.55 9.56 6.35
N GLU A 36 -12.92 10.35 7.36
CA GLU A 36 -12.00 10.72 8.44
C GLU A 36 -12.11 9.75 9.60
N GLN A 37 -13.35 9.37 9.94
CA GLN A 37 -13.67 8.53 11.08
C GLN A 37 -13.14 7.10 10.94
N TYR A 38 -13.23 6.50 9.75
CA TYR A 38 -12.86 5.09 9.53
C TYR A 38 -11.51 4.90 8.84
N ARG A 39 -10.77 5.98 8.61
CA ARG A 39 -9.57 5.99 7.77
C ARG A 39 -8.53 4.99 8.22
N ASN A 40 -8.09 5.12 9.46
CA ASN A 40 -6.98 4.31 9.99
C ASN A 40 -7.38 2.83 10.02
N TRP A 41 -8.64 2.53 10.39
CA TRP A 41 -9.15 1.16 10.43
C TRP A 41 -9.18 0.52 9.04
N LEU A 42 -9.83 1.18 8.07
CA LEU A 42 -10.00 0.65 6.73
C LEU A 42 -8.69 0.54 5.96
N ILE A 43 -7.79 1.51 6.12
CA ILE A 43 -6.45 1.45 5.50
C ILE A 43 -5.63 0.32 6.14
N THR A 44 -5.68 0.15 7.46
CA THR A 44 -4.90 -0.90 8.16
C THR A 44 -5.39 -2.31 7.81
N ILE A 45 -6.70 -2.57 7.92
CA ILE A 45 -7.27 -3.88 7.54
C ILE A 45 -6.99 -4.15 6.06
N GLY A 46 -7.27 -3.19 5.19
CA GLY A 46 -7.08 -3.36 3.76
C GLY A 46 -5.61 -3.65 3.43
N ALA A 47 -4.68 -2.92 4.04
CA ALA A 47 -3.26 -3.19 3.89
C ALA A 47 -2.85 -4.57 4.40
N LEU A 48 -3.45 -5.04 5.49
CA LEU A 48 -3.19 -6.37 6.04
C LEU A 48 -3.64 -7.47 5.08
N VAL A 49 -4.84 -7.35 4.51
CA VAL A 49 -5.34 -8.28 3.49
C VAL A 49 -4.45 -8.26 2.26
N LEU A 50 -3.99 -7.09 1.82
CA LEU A 50 -3.06 -6.97 0.69
C LEU A 50 -1.68 -7.57 0.98
N ALA A 51 -1.20 -7.52 2.22
CA ALA A 51 0.06 -8.15 2.61
C ALA A 51 -0.06 -9.68 2.52
N PHE A 52 -1.18 -10.25 2.99
CA PHE A 52 -1.46 -11.68 2.82
C PHE A 52 -1.63 -12.07 1.36
N TYR A 53 -2.32 -11.24 0.57
CA TYR A 53 -2.44 -11.44 -0.87
C TYR A 53 -1.08 -11.44 -1.57
N ALA A 54 -0.20 -10.48 -1.25
CA ALA A 54 1.15 -10.43 -1.79
C ALA A 54 1.98 -11.67 -1.40
N SER A 55 1.88 -12.11 -0.15
CA SER A 55 2.66 -13.23 0.40
C SER A 55 2.20 -14.58 -0.15
N ILE A 56 0.89 -14.84 -0.08
CA ILE A 56 0.32 -16.17 -0.33
C ILE A 56 -0.02 -16.37 -1.80
N PHE A 57 -0.50 -15.32 -2.49
CA PHE A 57 -0.97 -15.44 -3.86
C PHE A 57 0.06 -14.96 -4.89
N LEU A 58 0.66 -13.78 -4.67
CA LEU A 58 1.68 -13.26 -5.60
C LEU A 58 3.08 -13.83 -5.35
N HIS A 59 3.33 -14.38 -4.15
CA HIS A 59 4.66 -14.77 -3.69
C HIS A 59 5.71 -13.66 -3.86
N ASP A 60 5.29 -12.40 -3.68
CA ASP A 60 6.14 -11.21 -3.84
C ASP A 60 6.58 -10.70 -2.46
N PRO A 61 7.84 -10.95 -2.05
CA PRO A 61 8.33 -10.55 -0.74
C PRO A 61 8.51 -9.04 -0.60
N LEU A 62 8.76 -8.30 -1.70
CA LEU A 62 8.85 -6.84 -1.68
C LEU A 62 7.51 -6.24 -1.29
N PHE A 63 6.43 -6.61 -1.98
CA PHE A 63 5.08 -6.17 -1.61
C PHE A 63 4.73 -6.64 -0.21
N THR A 64 5.01 -7.89 0.15
CA THR A 64 4.67 -8.43 1.48
C THR A 64 5.30 -7.62 2.62
N ILE A 65 6.61 -7.42 2.57
CA ILE A 65 7.37 -6.77 3.65
C ILE A 65 6.97 -5.30 3.74
N LEU A 66 6.91 -4.60 2.61
CA LEU A 66 6.62 -3.18 2.63
C LEU A 66 5.15 -2.87 2.91
N GLN A 67 4.22 -3.73 2.49
CA GLN A 67 2.82 -3.63 2.92
C GLN A 67 2.68 -3.86 4.43
N SER A 68 3.51 -4.73 5.02
CA SER A 68 3.56 -4.92 6.47
C SER A 68 4.02 -3.66 7.22
N ILE A 69 4.88 -2.84 6.62
CA ILE A 69 5.25 -1.51 7.16
C ILE A 69 4.04 -0.56 7.13
N VAL A 70 3.26 -0.57 6.05
CA VAL A 70 2.01 0.24 5.97
C VAL A 70 1.02 -0.19 7.05
N VAL A 71 0.87 -1.50 7.27
CA VAL A 71 0.03 -2.07 8.34
C VAL A 71 0.53 -1.60 9.71
N PHE A 72 1.83 -1.70 9.97
CA PHE A 72 2.44 -1.25 11.23
C PHE A 72 2.18 0.24 11.49
N SER A 73 2.34 1.07 10.46
CA SER A 73 2.01 2.50 10.55
C SER A 73 0.54 2.73 10.91
N GLY A 74 -0.37 2.05 10.22
CA GLY A 74 -1.80 2.16 10.46
C GLY A 74 -2.21 1.72 11.88
N PHE A 75 -1.70 0.59 12.35
CA PHE A 75 -1.91 0.12 13.72
C PHE A 75 -1.37 1.10 14.77
N SER A 76 -0.20 1.69 14.53
CA SER A 76 0.36 2.67 15.45
C SER A 76 -0.54 3.90 15.59
N GLN A 77 -1.21 4.30 14.50
CA GLN A 77 -2.21 5.38 14.55
C GLN A 77 -3.50 4.97 15.26
N LEU A 78 -3.95 3.73 15.10
CA LEU A 78 -5.12 3.20 15.81
C LEU A 78 -4.91 3.14 17.33
N LEU A 79 -3.67 2.89 17.75
CA LEU A 79 -3.26 2.84 19.15
C LEU A 79 -2.92 4.22 19.73
N GLU A 80 -3.15 5.30 18.97
CA GLU A 80 -2.89 6.70 19.38
C GLU A 80 -1.47 6.91 19.95
N ARG A 81 -0.48 6.17 19.43
CA ARG A 81 0.91 6.26 19.91
C ARG A 81 1.51 7.63 19.56
N PRO A 82 2.44 8.15 20.38
CA PRO A 82 3.07 9.43 20.08
C PRO A 82 3.84 9.36 18.76
N LYS A 83 3.58 10.34 17.88
CA LYS A 83 4.11 10.37 16.50
C LYS A 83 5.63 10.20 16.42
N LEU A 84 6.37 10.72 17.39
CA LEU A 84 7.83 10.60 17.46
C LEU A 84 8.26 9.12 17.57
N TYR A 85 7.70 8.37 18.53
CA TYR A 85 8.04 6.95 18.71
C TYR A 85 7.60 6.11 17.52
N THR A 86 6.40 6.38 16.97
CA THR A 86 5.92 5.72 15.75
C THR A 86 6.86 5.95 14.58
N THR A 87 7.34 7.18 14.39
CA THR A 87 8.26 7.53 13.31
C THR A 87 9.61 6.84 13.48
N LEU A 88 10.17 6.84 14.69
CA LEU A 88 11.43 6.15 14.98
C LEU A 88 11.32 4.64 14.75
N ALA A 89 10.23 4.02 15.21
CA ALA A 89 9.96 2.61 14.98
C ALA A 89 9.79 2.29 13.50
N LEU A 90 9.12 3.17 12.73
CA LEU A 90 8.97 3.01 11.28
C LEU A 90 10.28 3.18 10.52
N ILE A 91 11.13 4.11 10.94
CA ILE A 91 12.48 4.26 10.36
C ILE A 91 13.29 2.98 10.60
N LEU A 92 13.28 2.47 11.83
CA LEU A 92 14.01 1.24 12.17
C LEU A 92 13.46 0.03 11.41
N ALA A 93 12.14 -0.14 11.38
CA ALA A 93 11.49 -1.21 10.62
C ALA A 93 11.81 -1.10 9.13
N THR A 94 11.75 0.10 8.55
CA THR A 94 12.12 0.36 7.16
C THR A 94 13.57 -0.01 6.89
N PHE A 95 14.50 0.39 7.76
CA PHE A 95 15.91 0.06 7.62
C PHE A 95 16.14 -1.45 7.62
N LEU A 96 15.56 -2.17 8.59
CA LEU A 96 15.66 -3.63 8.67
C LEU A 96 15.03 -4.32 7.46
N SER A 97 13.86 -3.85 7.01
CA SER A 97 13.20 -4.35 5.81
C SER A 97 14.03 -4.12 4.56
N TYR A 98 14.64 -2.95 4.38
CA TYR A 98 15.53 -2.68 3.24
C TYR A 98 16.77 -3.55 3.27
N LEU A 99 17.39 -3.70 4.45
CA LEU A 99 18.54 -4.59 4.61
C LEU A 99 18.18 -6.01 4.18
N PHE A 100 17.05 -6.54 4.67
CA PHE A 100 16.57 -7.86 4.30
C PHE A 100 16.27 -7.98 2.80
N LEU A 101 15.53 -7.03 2.23
CA LEU A 101 15.15 -7.05 0.81
C LEU A 101 16.37 -6.95 -0.13
N ILE A 102 17.36 -6.13 0.22
CA ILE A 102 18.59 -6.01 -0.56
C ILE A 102 19.42 -7.29 -0.47
N LEU A 103 19.59 -7.85 0.73
CA LEU A 103 20.36 -9.08 0.93
C LEU A 103 19.76 -10.30 0.23
N ASN A 104 18.43 -10.33 0.05
CA ASN A 104 17.73 -11.37 -0.70
C ASN A 104 17.60 -11.07 -2.20
N GLY A 105 18.11 -9.93 -2.69
CA GLY A 105 18.06 -9.57 -4.10
C GLY A 105 16.69 -9.07 -4.60
N GLU A 106 15.78 -8.72 -3.70
CA GLU A 106 14.44 -8.23 -4.04
C GLU A 106 14.43 -6.77 -4.52
N ILE A 107 15.38 -5.96 -4.03
CA ILE A 107 15.64 -4.62 -4.55
C ILE A 107 16.88 -4.68 -5.43
N ALA A 108 16.74 -5.28 -6.61
CA ALA A 108 17.85 -5.47 -7.55
C ALA A 108 17.89 -4.43 -8.68
N ASN A 109 16.79 -3.72 -8.95
CA ASN A 109 16.69 -2.82 -10.10
C ASN A 109 15.95 -1.51 -9.77
N ILE A 110 16.00 -0.56 -10.69
CA ILE A 110 15.36 0.75 -10.51
C ILE A 110 13.85 0.64 -10.28
N TRP A 111 13.17 -0.35 -10.87
CA TRP A 111 11.73 -0.55 -10.74
C TRP A 111 11.35 -1.00 -9.32
N SER A 112 12.02 -2.01 -8.80
CA SER A 112 11.87 -2.49 -7.41
C SER A 112 12.15 -1.37 -6.40
N PHE A 113 13.14 -0.53 -6.66
CA PHE A 113 13.45 0.64 -5.84
C PHE A 113 12.34 1.72 -5.91
N ILE A 114 11.77 1.99 -7.09
CA ILE A 114 10.63 2.90 -7.22
C ILE A 114 9.42 2.35 -6.47
N GLY A 115 9.13 1.05 -6.62
CA GLY A 115 8.06 0.37 -5.90
C GLY A 115 8.22 0.48 -4.39
N SER A 116 9.45 0.31 -3.90
CA SER A 116 9.74 0.39 -2.48
C SER A 116 9.56 1.81 -1.92
N LEU A 117 10.00 2.83 -2.65
CA LEU A 117 9.73 4.23 -2.30
C LEU A 117 8.24 4.54 -2.27
N GLY A 118 7.46 3.92 -3.16
CA GLY A 118 6.01 4.10 -3.19
C GLY A 118 5.33 3.64 -1.90
N LEU A 119 5.64 2.43 -1.40
CA LEU A 119 5.08 1.91 -0.15
C LEU A 119 5.56 2.69 1.08
N LEU A 120 6.80 3.16 1.08
CA LEU A 120 7.30 4.04 2.13
C LEU A 120 6.56 5.38 2.15
N GLY A 121 6.31 5.97 0.97
CA GLY A 121 5.50 7.18 0.86
C GLY A 121 4.12 7.01 1.49
N ILE A 122 3.48 5.86 1.28
CA ILE A 122 2.20 5.55 1.93
C ILE A 122 2.36 5.41 3.44
N ALA A 123 3.33 4.64 3.92
CA ALA A 123 3.55 4.41 5.35
C ALA A 123 3.86 5.70 6.11
N PHE A 124 4.84 6.49 5.66
CA PHE A 124 5.18 7.77 6.29
C PHE A 124 4.08 8.81 6.12
N GLY A 125 3.42 8.82 4.96
CA GLY A 125 2.30 9.71 4.69
C GLY A 125 1.14 9.50 5.67
N LEU A 126 0.85 8.25 6.05
CA LEU A 126 -0.12 7.93 7.10
C LEU A 126 0.23 8.64 8.41
N ILE A 127 1.45 8.50 8.94
CA ILE A 127 1.89 9.14 10.21
C ILE A 127 1.60 10.66 10.22
N ILE A 128 1.82 11.30 9.08
CA ILE A 128 1.73 12.75 8.91
C ILE A 128 0.27 13.23 8.89
N LEU A 129 -0.70 12.34 8.61
CA LEU A 129 -2.12 12.68 8.68
C LEU A 129 -2.52 13.26 10.05
N PRO A 130 -3.55 14.13 10.08
CA PRO A 130 -4.36 14.60 8.95
C PRO A 130 -3.76 15.81 8.20
N LYS A 131 -2.47 16.14 8.39
CA LYS A 131 -1.86 17.30 7.72
C LYS A 131 -1.89 17.15 6.20
N ARG A 132 -2.09 18.26 5.50
CA ARG A 132 -2.10 18.36 4.03
C ARG A 132 -0.92 17.61 3.40
N PHE A 133 0.29 17.78 3.94
CA PHE A 133 1.49 17.13 3.43
C PHE A 133 1.40 15.59 3.46
N GLY A 134 0.72 14.98 4.44
CA GLY A 134 0.54 13.53 4.52
C GLY A 134 -0.21 12.97 3.31
N PHE A 135 -1.30 13.63 2.89
CA PHE A 135 -2.03 13.26 1.69
C PHE A 135 -1.19 13.39 0.42
N LEU A 136 -0.32 14.41 0.32
CA LEU A 136 0.58 14.57 -0.82
C LEU A 136 1.60 13.42 -0.88
N VAL A 137 2.23 13.08 0.25
CA VAL A 137 3.21 11.99 0.31
C VAL A 137 2.55 10.64 -0.03
N MET A 138 1.34 10.37 0.47
CA MET A 138 0.56 9.18 0.12
C MET A 138 0.21 9.15 -1.38
N ALA A 139 -0.16 10.30 -1.97
CA ALA A 139 -0.47 10.38 -3.40
C ALA A 139 0.76 10.08 -4.27
N VAL A 140 1.91 10.69 -3.96
CA VAL A 140 3.17 10.42 -4.66
C VAL A 140 3.57 8.95 -4.49
N GLY A 141 3.41 8.41 -3.27
CA GLY A 141 3.63 6.99 -3.00
C GLY A 141 2.77 6.07 -3.89
N GLY A 142 1.49 6.40 -4.04
CA GLY A 142 0.58 5.70 -4.95
C GLY A 142 1.00 5.79 -6.42
N VAL A 143 1.52 6.93 -6.88
CA VAL A 143 2.02 7.06 -8.27
C VAL A 143 3.21 6.12 -8.50
N PHE A 144 4.18 6.09 -7.60
CA PHE A 144 5.34 5.19 -7.72
C PHE A 144 4.94 3.72 -7.69
N LEU A 145 4.01 3.35 -6.80
CA LEU A 145 3.48 1.99 -6.76
C LEU A 145 2.69 1.61 -8.00
N THR A 146 1.98 2.55 -8.62
CA THR A 146 1.28 2.29 -9.88
C THR A 146 2.28 1.90 -10.98
N ILE A 147 3.39 2.65 -11.08
CA ILE A 147 4.44 2.35 -12.07
C ILE A 147 5.04 0.97 -11.80
N TYR A 148 5.41 0.68 -10.55
CA TYR A 148 5.98 -0.62 -10.20
C TYR A 148 5.00 -1.78 -10.42
N ALA A 149 3.76 -1.66 -9.94
CA ALA A 149 2.75 -2.71 -10.07
C ALA A 149 2.45 -3.07 -11.53
N TYR A 150 2.57 -2.10 -12.45
CA TYR A 150 2.49 -2.35 -13.89
C TYR A 150 3.64 -3.25 -14.37
N THR A 151 4.88 -2.98 -13.94
CA THR A 151 6.05 -3.76 -14.37
C THR A 151 6.00 -5.22 -13.94
N VAL A 152 5.39 -5.51 -12.80
CA VAL A 152 5.24 -6.87 -12.25
C VAL A 152 3.85 -7.48 -12.52
N SER A 153 3.03 -6.85 -13.37
CA SER A 153 1.68 -7.30 -13.72
C SER A 153 0.74 -7.55 -12.51
N ALA A 154 0.96 -6.84 -11.40
CA ALA A 154 0.15 -6.93 -10.19
C ALA A 154 -1.10 -6.02 -10.31
N TRP A 155 -2.09 -6.46 -11.09
CA TRP A 155 -3.24 -5.64 -11.50
C TRP A 155 -4.09 -5.09 -10.34
N VAL A 156 -4.24 -5.84 -9.26
CA VAL A 156 -4.97 -5.36 -8.08
C VAL A 156 -4.25 -4.18 -7.43
N PHE A 157 -2.93 -4.27 -7.25
CA PHE A 157 -2.11 -3.17 -6.75
C PHE A 157 -2.08 -2.01 -7.74
N PHE A 158 -2.01 -2.27 -9.04
CA PHE A 158 -2.02 -1.23 -10.07
C PHE A 158 -3.29 -0.37 -9.98
N LEU A 159 -4.47 -1.00 -10.02
CA LEU A 159 -5.75 -0.28 -9.96
C LEU A 159 -5.92 0.43 -8.61
N LEU A 160 -5.60 -0.25 -7.51
CA LEU A 160 -5.65 0.35 -6.17
C LEU A 160 -4.86 1.65 -6.12
N ASN A 161 -3.61 1.62 -6.56
CA ASN A 161 -2.71 2.76 -6.41
C ASN A 161 -3.09 3.94 -7.31
N ILE A 162 -3.72 3.70 -8.47
CA ILE A 162 -4.32 4.76 -9.30
C ILE A 162 -5.42 5.48 -8.53
N PHE A 163 -6.44 4.75 -8.08
CA PHE A 163 -7.57 5.36 -7.38
C PHE A 163 -7.13 5.98 -6.05
N PHE A 164 -6.21 5.33 -5.35
CA PHE A 164 -5.64 5.81 -4.10
C PHE A 164 -4.91 7.15 -4.30
N ALA A 165 -4.08 7.27 -5.34
CA ALA A 165 -3.41 8.53 -5.66
C ALA A 165 -4.43 9.64 -5.97
N ILE A 166 -5.42 9.37 -6.82
CA ILE A 166 -6.46 10.34 -7.19
C ILE A 166 -7.22 10.85 -5.96
N VAL A 167 -7.66 9.96 -5.07
CA VAL A 167 -8.42 10.33 -3.88
C VAL A 167 -7.56 11.13 -2.89
N ASN A 168 -6.28 10.76 -2.72
CA ASN A 168 -5.34 11.52 -1.89
C ASN A 168 -5.05 12.91 -2.45
N VAL A 169 -4.87 13.07 -3.77
CA VAL A 169 -4.72 14.40 -4.42
C VAL A 169 -5.97 15.25 -4.18
N LYS A 170 -7.17 14.67 -4.31
CA LYS A 170 -8.42 15.39 -4.03
C LYS A 170 -8.49 15.87 -2.58
N LYS A 171 -8.09 15.05 -1.61
CA LYS A 171 -8.02 15.43 -0.19
C LYS A 171 -6.94 16.50 0.07
N TRP A 172 -5.78 16.38 -0.57
CA TRP A 172 -4.71 17.38 -0.50
C TRP A 172 -5.17 18.76 -0.99
N TYR A 173 -5.98 18.82 -2.05
CA TYR A 173 -6.52 20.08 -2.56
C TYR A 173 -7.62 20.68 -1.66
N LYS A 174 -8.45 19.83 -1.03
CA LYS A 174 -9.54 20.27 -0.14
C LYS A 174 -9.06 20.80 1.20
N ASN A 175 -7.96 20.28 1.74
CA ASN A 175 -7.39 20.70 3.02
C ASN A 175 -6.48 21.93 2.88
N LYS A 176 -6.90 22.93 2.09
CA LYS A 176 -6.20 24.21 1.92
C LYS A 176 -6.36 25.10 3.14
#